data_AF-A0A433B1X2-F1
#
_entry.id   AF-A0A433B1X2-F1
#
_cell.length_a   1.000
_cell.length_b   1.000
_cell.length_c   1.000
_cell.angle_alpha   90.00
_cell.angle_beta   90.00
_cell.angle_gamma   90.00
#
_symmetry.space_group_name_H-M   'P 1'
#
loop_
_entity.id
_entity.type
_entity.pdbx_description
1 polymer ?
#
loop_
_entity_poly.entity_id
_entity_poly.type
_entity_poly.pdbx_seq_one_letter_code
_entity_poly.pdbx_strand_id
1 'polypeptide(L)'
;MEQYPDVVSSFLNLLSRVIRRCPLAFYQLPGDMLDTILMFAVAGMGLQERLALKSALSFMADFVGQEYESNPELAKLVETVMMNLGMRIMQELLAGIGGRLPRSLGSQLIDVLYKLVSRYVEASRQWLQVLLAQDTFPSPYIDQSSKEAFAKGILGTRSPRRFREVVQEFSLKCRKLEDTAFGAAV
;
A
#
# COMPACT_ATOMS: atom_id res chain seq x y z
N MET A 1 18.75 0.26 4.35
CA MET A 1 18.00 0.84 3.20
C MET A 1 18.35 2.30 2.99
N GLU A 2 18.35 3.14 4.03
CA GLU A 2 18.64 4.59 3.89
C GLU A 2 20.09 4.93 3.51
N GLN A 3 21.06 4.06 3.87
CA GLN A 3 22.47 4.28 3.55
C GLN A 3 22.81 4.12 2.05
N TYR A 4 22.05 3.29 1.32
CA TYR A 4 22.29 2.96 -0.09
C TYR A 4 20.97 2.95 -0.89
N PRO A 5 20.28 4.09 -1.00
CA PRO A 5 18.94 4.17 -1.58
C PRO A 5 18.90 3.84 -3.08
N ASP A 6 20.00 4.06 -3.78
CA ASP A 6 20.22 3.71 -5.18
C ASP A 6 20.25 2.19 -5.40
N VAL A 7 20.89 1.45 -4.51
CA VAL A 7 20.92 -0.02 -4.52
C VAL A 7 19.53 -0.58 -4.24
N VAL A 8 18.85 -0.04 -3.22
CA VAL A 8 17.47 -0.44 -2.88
C VAL A 8 16.53 -0.17 -4.05
N SER A 9 16.61 1.00 -4.66
CA SER A 9 15.81 1.38 -5.82
C SER A 9 16.07 0.46 -7.00
N SER A 10 17.35 0.21 -7.33
CA SER A 10 17.73 -0.68 -8.43
C SER A 10 17.23 -2.10 -8.23
N PHE A 11 17.34 -2.62 -7.01
CA PHE A 11 16.84 -3.94 -6.65
C PHE A 11 15.33 -4.04 -6.80
N LEU A 12 14.56 -3.13 -6.20
CA LEU A 12 13.10 -3.13 -6.28
C LEU A 12 12.60 -2.93 -7.73
N ASN A 13 13.29 -2.07 -8.51
CA ASN A 13 12.98 -1.88 -9.93
C ASN A 13 13.24 -3.16 -10.75
N LEU A 14 14.28 -3.93 -10.42
CA LEU A 14 14.52 -5.25 -11.03
C LEU A 14 13.37 -6.20 -10.69
N LEU A 15 12.99 -6.30 -9.40
CA LEU A 15 11.90 -7.16 -8.96
C LEU A 15 10.56 -6.80 -9.63
N SER A 16 10.27 -5.50 -9.81
CA SER A 16 9.13 -5.01 -10.59
C SER A 16 9.11 -5.56 -12.02
N ARG A 17 10.27 -5.66 -12.67
CA ARG A 17 10.36 -6.23 -14.02
C ARG A 17 10.20 -7.74 -14.00
N VAL A 18 10.80 -8.42 -13.02
CA VAL A 18 10.71 -9.87 -12.86
C VAL A 18 9.26 -10.29 -12.63
N ILE A 19 8.55 -9.66 -11.70
CA ILE A 19 7.15 -10.04 -11.39
C ILE A 19 6.20 -9.80 -12.57
N ARG A 20 6.44 -8.77 -13.39
CA ARG A 20 5.62 -8.47 -14.58
C ARG A 20 5.94 -9.36 -15.79
N ARG A 21 7.18 -9.82 -15.94
CA ARG A 21 7.66 -10.52 -17.15
C ARG A 21 7.87 -12.02 -16.94
N CYS A 22 8.32 -12.40 -15.75
CA CYS A 22 8.70 -13.76 -15.38
C CYS A 22 8.08 -14.13 -14.02
N PRO A 23 6.75 -14.07 -13.86
CA PRO A 23 6.09 -14.24 -12.56
C PRO A 23 6.39 -15.59 -11.92
N LEU A 24 6.38 -16.67 -12.70
CA LEU A 24 6.67 -18.03 -12.20
C LEU A 24 8.06 -18.13 -11.57
N ALA A 25 9.07 -17.53 -12.20
CA ALA A 25 10.44 -17.55 -11.66
C ALA A 25 10.55 -16.81 -10.31
N PHE A 26 9.72 -15.79 -10.09
CA PHE A 26 9.67 -15.07 -8.81
C PHE A 26 9.03 -15.92 -7.71
N TYR A 27 7.90 -16.57 -8.00
CA TYR A 27 7.17 -17.34 -7.00
C TYR A 27 7.72 -18.76 -6.77
N GLN A 28 8.57 -19.26 -7.66
CA GLN A 28 9.31 -20.52 -7.48
C GLN A 28 10.59 -20.37 -6.64
N LEU A 29 10.92 -19.15 -6.19
CA LEU A 29 12.01 -18.95 -5.23
C LEU A 29 11.74 -19.75 -3.94
N PRO A 30 12.80 -20.20 -3.23
CA PRO A 30 12.64 -20.75 -1.89
C PRO A 30 11.79 -19.84 -1.00
N GLY A 31 10.86 -20.42 -0.22
CA GLY A 31 9.86 -19.65 0.51
C GLY A 31 10.46 -18.62 1.48
N ASP A 32 11.54 -18.98 2.17
CA ASP A 32 12.31 -18.09 3.04
C ASP A 32 12.93 -16.90 2.29
N MET A 33 13.44 -17.14 1.07
CA MET A 33 13.98 -16.10 0.21
C MET A 33 12.87 -15.18 -0.30
N LEU A 34 11.75 -15.74 -0.75
CA LEU A 34 10.59 -14.97 -1.21
C LEU A 34 10.04 -14.08 -0.09
N ASP A 35 9.86 -14.64 1.11
CA ASP A 35 9.39 -13.93 2.29
C ASP A 35 10.35 -12.79 2.66
N THR A 36 11.66 -13.05 2.63
CA THR A 36 12.69 -12.02 2.91
C THR A 36 12.60 -10.87 1.90
N ILE A 37 12.46 -11.18 0.60
CA ILE A 37 12.36 -10.18 -0.46
C ILE A 37 11.10 -9.32 -0.30
N LEU A 38 9.96 -9.96 -0.02
CA LEU A 38 8.69 -9.24 0.12
C LEU A 38 8.64 -8.42 1.41
N MET A 39 9.15 -8.95 2.51
CA MET A 39 9.30 -8.20 3.77
C MET A 39 10.25 -7.02 3.61
N PHE A 40 11.34 -7.18 2.85
CA PHE A 40 12.23 -6.09 2.49
C PHE A 40 11.48 -4.99 1.71
N ALA A 41 10.65 -5.37 0.74
CA ALA A 41 9.86 -4.41 -0.02
C ALA A 41 8.77 -3.71 0.84
N VAL A 42 8.13 -4.42 1.77
CA VAL A 42 7.17 -3.83 2.73
C VAL A 42 7.87 -2.81 3.63
N ALA A 43 9.03 -3.15 4.19
CA ALA A 43 9.83 -2.20 4.98
C ALA A 43 10.27 -0.98 4.15
N GLY A 44 10.52 -1.16 2.86
CA GLY A 44 10.81 -0.08 1.91
C GLY A 44 9.68 0.96 1.79
N MET A 45 8.43 0.58 2.03
CA MET A 45 7.30 1.52 2.00
C MET A 45 7.27 2.48 3.20
N GLY A 46 8.00 2.17 4.28
CA GLY A 46 8.07 2.98 5.48
C GLY A 46 9.21 4.00 5.50
N LEU A 47 10.06 4.05 4.46
CA LEU A 47 11.25 4.90 4.40
C LEU A 47 10.90 6.39 4.22
N GLN A 48 11.70 7.28 4.81
CA GLN A 48 11.60 8.73 4.54
C GLN A 48 12.35 9.12 3.25
N GLU A 49 13.36 8.32 2.86
CA GLU A 49 14.15 8.53 1.65
C GLU A 49 13.28 8.28 0.40
N ARG A 50 13.23 9.28 -0.49
CA ARG A 50 12.26 9.34 -1.59
C ARG A 50 12.54 8.35 -2.72
N LEU A 51 13.81 8.14 -3.07
CA LEU A 51 14.20 7.30 -4.20
C LEU A 51 13.82 5.84 -3.95
N ALA A 52 14.23 5.29 -2.81
CA ALA A 52 13.92 3.94 -2.37
C ALA A 52 12.42 3.76 -2.13
N LEU A 53 11.76 4.72 -1.47
CA LEU A 53 10.32 4.68 -1.23
C LEU A 53 9.52 4.65 -2.54
N LYS A 54 9.87 5.49 -3.52
CA LYS A 54 9.21 5.52 -4.82
C LYS A 54 9.29 4.17 -5.54
N SER A 55 10.46 3.53 -5.49
CA SER A 55 10.65 2.19 -6.05
C SER A 55 9.89 1.11 -5.27
N ALA A 56 9.83 1.20 -3.94
CA ALA A 56 9.04 0.27 -3.11
C ALA A 56 7.54 0.36 -3.41
N LEU A 57 6.99 1.57 -3.49
CA LEU A 57 5.59 1.77 -3.86
C LEU A 57 5.30 1.31 -5.29
N SER A 58 6.23 1.54 -6.23
CA SER A 58 6.11 1.05 -7.60
C SER A 58 6.08 -0.48 -7.66
N PHE A 59 6.99 -1.14 -6.95
CA PHE A 59 7.01 -2.60 -6.85
C PHE A 59 5.73 -3.14 -6.22
N MET A 60 5.25 -2.51 -5.15
CA MET A 60 4.01 -2.93 -4.50
C MET A 60 2.78 -2.74 -5.38
N ALA A 61 2.74 -1.68 -6.19
CA ALA A 61 1.71 -1.49 -7.20
C ALA A 61 1.71 -2.61 -8.25
N ASP A 62 2.89 -3.14 -8.60
CA ASP A 62 3.05 -4.25 -9.53
C ASP A 62 2.68 -5.59 -8.93
N PHE A 63 3.13 -5.83 -7.69
CA PHE A 63 2.83 -7.05 -6.94
C PHE A 63 1.33 -7.20 -6.69
N VAL A 64 0.67 -6.14 -6.19
CA VAL A 64 -0.77 -6.17 -5.91
C VAL A 64 -1.60 -6.21 -7.20
N GLY A 65 -1.14 -5.51 -8.25
CA GLY A 65 -1.82 -5.38 -9.53
C GLY A 65 -1.53 -6.48 -10.55
N GLN A 66 -0.79 -7.52 -10.17
CA GLN A 66 -0.35 -8.56 -11.09
C GLN A 66 -1.51 -9.41 -11.62
N GLU A 67 -1.70 -9.51 -12.92
CA GLU A 67 -2.68 -10.44 -13.52
C GLU A 67 -2.11 -11.86 -13.50
N TYR A 68 -2.78 -12.78 -12.80
CA TYR A 68 -2.34 -14.17 -12.63
C TYR A 68 -3.48 -15.19 -12.72
N GLU A 69 -4.72 -14.73 -12.88
CA GLU A 69 -5.94 -15.53 -12.87
C GLU A 69 -5.99 -16.57 -14.01
N SER A 70 -5.24 -16.35 -15.08
CA SER A 70 -5.10 -17.29 -16.20
C SER A 70 -4.28 -18.54 -15.86
N ASN A 71 -3.52 -18.53 -14.76
CA ASN A 71 -2.73 -19.66 -14.30
C ASN A 71 -3.15 -20.06 -12.87
N PRO A 72 -3.92 -21.16 -12.70
CA PRO A 72 -4.45 -21.58 -11.40
C PRO A 72 -3.37 -21.88 -10.33
N GLU A 73 -2.23 -22.45 -10.73
CA GLU A 73 -1.14 -22.77 -9.80
C GLU A 73 -0.49 -21.49 -9.26
N LEU A 74 -0.23 -20.54 -10.16
CA LEU A 74 0.30 -19.24 -9.81
C LEU A 74 -0.70 -18.47 -8.93
N ALA A 75 -1.98 -18.48 -9.29
CA ALA A 75 -3.02 -17.79 -8.53
C ALA A 75 -3.06 -18.22 -7.06
N LYS A 76 -3.03 -19.53 -6.80
CA LYS A 76 -3.00 -20.07 -5.44
C LYS A 76 -1.76 -19.62 -4.66
N LEU A 77 -0.60 -19.58 -5.31
CA LEU A 77 0.64 -19.10 -4.67
C LEU A 77 0.53 -17.62 -4.31
N VAL A 78 0.11 -16.77 -5.26
CA VAL A 78 0.00 -15.32 -5.02
C VAL A 78 -1.04 -15.02 -3.95
N GLU A 79 -2.18 -15.71 -3.95
CA GLU A 79 -3.20 -15.56 -2.91
C GLU A 79 -2.66 -15.92 -1.53
N THR A 80 -1.91 -17.02 -1.40
CA THR A 80 -1.28 -17.42 -0.13
C THR A 80 -0.33 -16.34 0.39
N VAL A 81 0.54 -15.84 -0.49
CA VAL A 81 1.48 -14.78 -0.16
C VAL A 81 0.76 -13.49 0.24
N MET A 82 -0.29 -13.12 -0.51
CA MET A 82 -1.08 -11.92 -0.21
C MET A 82 -1.80 -12.03 1.13
N MET A 83 -2.37 -13.19 1.47
CA MET A 83 -3.05 -13.34 2.76
C MET A 83 -2.07 -13.24 3.94
N ASN A 84 -0.81 -13.65 3.76
CA ASN A 84 0.23 -13.53 4.80
C ASN A 84 0.75 -12.09 4.96
N LEU A 85 0.84 -11.33 3.87
CA LEU A 85 1.47 -9.99 3.87
C LEU A 85 0.49 -8.83 3.82
N GLY A 86 -0.75 -9.07 3.41
CA GLY A 86 -1.73 -8.04 3.08
C GLY A 86 -2.04 -7.10 4.24
N MET A 87 -2.10 -7.62 5.48
CA MET A 87 -2.26 -6.80 6.67
C MET A 87 -1.08 -5.82 6.87
N ARG A 88 0.16 -6.27 6.67
CA ARG A 88 1.36 -5.41 6.80
C ARG A 88 1.40 -4.35 5.70
N ILE A 89 1.03 -4.73 4.47
CA ILE A 89 0.93 -3.79 3.33
C ILE A 89 -0.12 -2.73 3.65
N MET A 90 -1.31 -3.13 4.08
CA MET A 90 -2.39 -2.21 4.48
C MET A 90 -1.93 -1.25 5.60
N GLN A 91 -1.24 -1.77 6.62
CA GLN A 91 -0.73 -0.97 7.73
C GLN A 91 0.22 0.14 7.28
N GLU A 92 1.21 -0.19 6.43
CA GLU A 92 2.16 0.79 5.91
C GLU A 92 1.50 1.82 4.99
N LEU A 93 0.52 1.41 4.16
CA LEU A 93 -0.26 2.33 3.34
C LEU A 93 -1.06 3.32 4.18
N LEU A 94 -1.80 2.82 5.18
CA LEU A 94 -2.59 3.66 6.08
C LEU A 94 -1.71 4.62 6.88
N ALA A 95 -0.55 4.17 7.35
CA ALA A 95 0.38 5.02 8.04
C ALA A 95 0.97 6.13 7.14
N GLY A 96 1.30 5.79 5.89
CA GLY A 96 1.77 6.76 4.90
C GLY A 96 0.72 7.83 4.61
N ILE A 97 -0.53 7.41 4.40
CA ILE A 97 -1.69 8.29 4.21
C ILE A 97 -1.94 9.14 5.47
N GLY A 98 -1.78 8.55 6.65
CA GLY A 98 -2.00 9.18 7.95
C GLY A 98 -1.01 10.29 8.32
N GLY A 99 0.11 10.41 7.60
CA GLY A 99 1.06 11.49 7.87
C GLY A 99 2.51 11.07 7.83
N ARG A 100 2.81 9.77 7.96
CA ARG A 100 4.17 9.27 8.12
C ARG A 100 5.07 9.62 6.93
N LEU A 101 4.52 9.69 5.72
CA LEU A 101 5.28 9.89 4.49
C LEU A 101 5.05 11.28 3.86
N PRO A 102 5.96 11.76 2.99
CA PRO A 102 5.79 13.02 2.28
C PRO A 102 4.53 13.08 1.41
N ARG A 103 3.84 14.23 1.39
CA ARG A 103 2.60 14.44 0.59
C ARG A 103 2.79 14.21 -0.91
N SER A 104 3.97 14.48 -1.43
CA SER A 104 4.31 14.28 -2.86
C SER A 104 4.13 12.83 -3.34
N LEU A 105 4.09 11.86 -2.43
CA LEU A 105 3.92 10.44 -2.72
C LEU A 105 2.48 9.95 -2.48
N GLY A 106 1.58 10.85 -2.09
CA GLY A 106 0.18 10.51 -1.82
C GLY A 106 -0.53 9.87 -3.00
N SER A 107 -0.24 10.33 -4.22
CA SER A 107 -0.82 9.74 -5.45
C SER A 107 -0.41 8.28 -5.65
N GLN A 108 0.84 7.92 -5.34
CA GLN A 108 1.35 6.55 -5.45
C GLN A 108 0.77 5.65 -4.35
N LEU A 109 0.69 6.15 -3.10
CA LEU A 109 0.05 5.43 -2.00
C LEU A 109 -1.42 5.11 -2.31
N ILE A 110 -2.15 6.08 -2.87
CA ILE A 110 -3.54 5.91 -3.27
C ILE A 110 -3.68 4.86 -4.37
N ASP A 111 -2.76 4.81 -5.34
CA ASP A 111 -2.79 3.78 -6.40
C ASP A 111 -2.63 2.36 -5.84
N VAL A 112 -1.63 2.15 -4.97
CA VAL A 112 -1.41 0.83 -4.34
C VAL A 112 -2.61 0.42 -3.49
N LEU A 113 -3.12 1.35 -2.66
CA LEU A 113 -4.28 1.10 -1.82
C LEU A 113 -5.54 0.78 -2.65
N TYR A 114 -5.75 1.51 -3.75
CA TYR A 114 -6.87 1.26 -4.66
C TYR A 114 -6.80 -0.15 -5.26
N LYS A 115 -5.64 -0.57 -5.75
CA LYS A 115 -5.42 -1.93 -6.28
C LYS A 115 -5.69 -2.99 -5.22
N LEU A 116 -5.20 -2.78 -4.00
CA LEU A 116 -5.35 -3.71 -2.88
C LEU A 116 -6.83 -3.89 -2.49
N VAL A 117 -7.53 -2.77 -2.27
CA VAL A 117 -8.95 -2.76 -1.86
C VAL A 117 -9.86 -3.25 -2.98
N SER A 118 -9.54 -2.94 -4.23
CA SER A 118 -10.35 -3.37 -5.38
C SER A 118 -10.29 -4.87 -5.59
N ARG A 119 -9.11 -5.46 -5.37
CA ARG A 119 -8.88 -6.89 -5.59
C ARG A 119 -9.23 -7.76 -4.39
N TYR A 120 -8.87 -7.33 -3.19
CA TYR A 120 -9.03 -8.10 -1.96
C TYR A 120 -10.03 -7.43 -1.01
N VAL A 121 -11.26 -7.26 -1.48
CA VAL A 121 -12.30 -6.47 -0.79
C VAL A 121 -12.59 -6.99 0.61
N GLU A 122 -12.86 -8.29 0.73
CA GLU A 122 -13.22 -8.90 2.01
C GLU A 122 -12.03 -8.96 2.97
N ALA A 123 -10.84 -9.29 2.48
CA ALA A 123 -9.64 -9.24 3.30
C ALA A 123 -9.30 -7.81 3.73
N SER A 124 -9.45 -6.83 2.83
CA SER A 124 -9.27 -5.40 3.13
C SER A 124 -10.26 -4.91 4.18
N ARG A 125 -11.51 -5.36 4.14
CA ARG A 125 -12.51 -5.07 5.18
C ARG A 125 -12.01 -5.53 6.55
N GLN A 126 -11.52 -6.76 6.65
CA GLN A 126 -11.00 -7.31 7.91
C GLN A 126 -9.75 -6.56 8.39
N TRP A 127 -8.79 -6.30 7.49
CA TRP A 127 -7.57 -5.57 7.83
C TRP A 127 -7.88 -4.14 8.29
N LEU A 128 -8.79 -3.43 7.61
CA LEU A 128 -9.22 -2.09 8.00
C LEU A 128 -9.90 -2.09 9.38
N GLN A 129 -10.76 -3.07 9.65
CA GLN A 129 -11.41 -3.20 10.95
C GLN A 129 -10.39 -3.36 12.09
N VAL A 130 -9.38 -4.23 11.90
CA VAL A 130 -8.33 -4.46 12.90
C VAL A 130 -7.43 -3.23 13.08
N LEU A 131 -6.97 -2.64 11.98
CA LEU A 131 -5.99 -1.56 12.02
C LEU A 131 -6.61 -0.24 12.51
N LEU A 132 -7.81 0.10 12.06
CA LEU A 132 -8.46 1.36 12.43
C LEU A 132 -9.07 1.33 13.85
N ALA A 133 -9.28 0.16 14.43
CA ALA A 133 -9.66 0.03 15.84
C ALA A 133 -8.54 0.46 16.81
N GLN A 134 -7.29 0.56 16.34
CA GLN A 134 -6.16 0.97 17.19
C GLN A 134 -6.25 2.46 17.52
N ASP A 135 -6.07 2.78 18.80
CA ASP A 135 -5.94 4.16 19.26
C ASP A 135 -4.74 4.84 18.60
N THR A 136 -4.88 6.12 18.27
CA THR A 136 -3.85 6.97 17.66
C THR A 136 -3.33 6.56 16.28
N PHE A 137 -3.83 5.45 15.72
CA PHE A 137 -3.53 5.01 14.37
C PHE A 137 -4.70 5.29 13.41
N PRO A 138 -4.44 5.68 12.14
CA PRO A 138 -3.15 6.05 11.54
C PRO A 138 -2.64 7.46 11.93
N SER A 139 -3.43 8.23 12.68
CA SER A 139 -3.03 9.53 13.22
C SER A 139 -3.72 9.79 14.56
N PRO A 140 -3.08 10.48 15.51
CA PRO A 140 -3.70 10.87 16.79
C PRO A 140 -4.77 11.95 16.65
N TYR A 141 -4.96 12.52 15.45
CA TYR A 141 -5.85 13.66 15.22
C TYR A 141 -7.22 13.28 14.65
N ILE A 142 -7.47 11.99 14.44
CA ILE A 142 -8.74 11.53 13.86
C ILE A 142 -9.57 10.79 14.90
N ASP A 143 -10.87 10.99 14.84
CA ASP A 143 -11.83 10.26 15.66
C ASP A 143 -12.26 8.93 15.01
N GLN A 144 -12.90 8.09 15.80
CA GLN A 144 -13.37 6.77 15.35
C GLN A 144 -14.43 6.89 14.24
N SER A 145 -15.30 7.90 14.31
CA SER A 145 -16.31 8.16 13.28
C SER A 145 -15.68 8.46 11.91
N SER A 146 -14.63 9.28 11.86
CA SER A 146 -13.91 9.56 10.61
C SER A 146 -13.22 8.32 10.05
N LYS A 147 -12.68 7.45 10.91
CA LYS A 147 -12.08 6.17 10.48
C LYS A 147 -13.12 5.24 9.84
N GLU A 148 -14.29 5.12 10.45
CA GLU A 148 -15.38 4.29 9.94
C GLU A 148 -15.94 4.83 8.62
N ALA A 149 -16.12 6.15 8.52
CA ALA A 149 -16.53 6.81 7.30
C ALA A 149 -15.51 6.60 6.17
N PHE A 150 -14.21 6.69 6.47
CA PHE A 150 -13.14 6.41 5.52
C PHE A 150 -13.18 4.96 5.03
N ALA A 151 -13.22 3.98 5.95
CA ALA A 151 -13.28 2.57 5.59
C ALA A 151 -14.50 2.26 4.72
N LYS A 152 -15.68 2.78 5.08
CA LYS A 152 -16.91 2.64 4.30
C LYS A 152 -16.77 3.29 2.91
N GLY A 153 -16.15 4.46 2.84
CA GLY A 153 -15.95 5.20 1.59
C GLY A 153 -15.06 4.45 0.59
N ILE A 154 -13.92 3.91 1.03
CA ILE A 154 -12.98 3.21 0.14
C ILE A 154 -13.45 1.80 -0.25
N LEU A 155 -14.16 1.09 0.65
CA LEU A 155 -14.73 -0.23 0.35
C LEU A 155 -15.98 -0.13 -0.54
N GLY A 156 -16.72 0.97 -0.44
CA GLY A 156 -17.99 1.18 -1.13
C GLY A 156 -17.89 1.71 -2.56
N THR A 157 -16.68 2.01 -3.06
CA THR A 157 -16.51 2.59 -4.40
C THR A 157 -15.59 1.77 -5.29
N ARG A 158 -15.96 1.69 -6.57
CA ARG A 158 -15.12 1.18 -7.67
C ARG A 158 -14.62 2.28 -8.59
N SER A 159 -14.94 3.54 -8.29
CA SER A 159 -14.47 4.67 -9.08
C SER A 159 -13.11 5.12 -8.58
N PRO A 160 -12.04 5.07 -9.41
CA PRO A 160 -10.71 5.54 -8.99
C PRO A 160 -10.72 7.01 -8.58
N ARG A 161 -11.55 7.82 -9.22
CA ARG A 161 -11.71 9.24 -8.88
C ARG A 161 -12.32 9.39 -7.49
N ARG A 162 -13.44 8.73 -7.21
CA ARG A 162 -14.12 8.83 -5.91
C ARG A 162 -13.25 8.25 -4.80
N PHE A 163 -12.55 7.15 -5.08
CA PHE A 163 -11.60 6.54 -4.14
C PHE A 163 -10.51 7.53 -3.76
N ARG A 164 -9.89 8.19 -4.74
CA ARG A 164 -8.87 9.21 -4.51
C ARG A 164 -9.39 10.36 -3.67
N GLU A 165 -10.58 10.89 -3.96
CA GLU A 165 -11.20 11.96 -3.17
C GLU A 165 -11.35 11.56 -1.70
N VAL A 166 -11.89 10.37 -1.42
CA VAL A 166 -12.08 9.86 -0.05
C VAL A 166 -10.74 9.73 0.69
N VAL A 167 -9.71 9.18 0.04
CA VAL A 167 -8.39 9.01 0.67
C VAL A 167 -7.70 10.36 0.90
N GLN A 168 -7.83 11.31 -0.03
CA GLN A 168 -7.27 12.65 0.12
C GLN A 168 -7.93 13.41 1.27
N GLU A 169 -9.27 13.39 1.36
CA GLU A 169 -10.00 13.99 2.47
C GLU A 169 -9.55 13.40 3.80
N PHE A 170 -9.50 12.08 3.91
CA PHE A 170 -9.00 11.39 5.11
C PHE A 170 -7.56 11.78 5.47
N SER A 171 -6.66 11.87 4.48
CA SER A 171 -5.27 12.28 4.69
C SER A 171 -5.16 13.72 5.22
N LEU A 172 -6.02 14.63 4.76
CA LEU A 172 -6.09 16.01 5.25
C LEU A 172 -6.52 16.05 6.73
N LYS A 173 -7.53 15.26 7.11
CA LYS A 173 -7.97 15.12 8.53
C LYS A 173 -6.82 14.62 9.39
N CYS A 174 -6.16 13.54 8.94
CA CYS A 174 -5.02 12.94 9.64
C CYS A 174 -3.87 13.91 9.88
N ARG A 175 -3.73 14.96 9.06
CA ARG A 175 -2.66 15.97 9.14
C ARG A 175 -3.12 17.31 9.74
N LYS A 176 -4.39 17.45 10.16
CA LYS A 176 -5.00 18.73 10.60
C LYS A 176 -4.90 19.86 9.57
N LEU A 177 -5.11 19.53 8.29
CA LEU A 177 -4.96 20.50 7.19
C LEU A 177 -6.29 20.94 6.57
N GLU A 178 -7.44 20.53 7.13
CA GLU A 178 -8.77 20.79 6.56
C GLU A 178 -9.08 22.29 6.43
N ASP A 179 -8.67 23.10 7.41
CA ASP A 179 -8.94 24.54 7.47
C ASP A 179 -7.75 25.42 7.05
N THR A 180 -6.73 24.82 6.42
CA THR A 180 -5.51 25.56 6.04
C THR A 180 -5.49 25.83 4.53
N ALA A 181 -4.97 26.98 4.11
CA ALA A 181 -4.76 27.30 2.68
C ALA A 181 -3.90 26.24 1.94
N PHE A 182 -3.14 25.42 2.68
CA PHE A 182 -2.35 24.29 2.18
C PHE A 182 -3.15 23.00 1.93
N GLY A 183 -4.43 22.95 2.31
CA GLY A 183 -5.37 21.86 1.99
C GLY A 183 -5.83 21.88 0.53
N ALA A 184 -5.87 23.07 -0.09
CA ALA A 184 -6.36 23.27 -1.46
C ALA A 184 -5.31 23.03 -2.57
N ALA A 185 -4.04 22.80 -2.21
CA ALA A 185 -2.95 22.57 -3.16
C ALA A 185 -2.46 21.11 -3.09
N VAL A 186 -3.18 20.19 -3.75
CA VAL A 186 -2.70 18.85 -4.16
C VAL A 186 -3.32 18.48 -5.50
#